data_AF-A0A7G8GVE0-F1
#
_entry.id   AF-A0A7G8GVE0-F1
#
_cell.length_a   1.000
_cell.length_b   1.000
_cell.length_c   1.000
_cell.angle_alpha   90.00
_cell.angle_beta   90.00
_cell.angle_gamma   90.00
#
_symmetry.space_group_name_H-M   'P 1'
#
loop_
_entity.id
_entity.type
_entity.pdbx_description
1 polymer ?
#
loop_
_entity_poly.entity_id
_entity_poly.type
_entity_poly.pdbx_seq_one_letter_code
_entity_poly.pdbx_strand_id
1 'polypeptide(L)' 'MTNCTPNLVAWLVEYRKYLILVADGANDEAALLKQEIEEGLNWVELSWADLEFANDSDQPLRH' A
#
# COMPACT_ATOMS: atom_id res chain seq x y z
N MET A 1 -15.67 -17.51 -0.15
CA MET A 1 -15.16 -16.55 -1.16
C MET A 1 -14.53 -15.41 -0.38
N THR A 2 -13.22 -15.31 -0.44
CA THR A 2 -12.39 -14.36 0.31
C THR A 2 -12.72 -12.94 -0.16
N ASN A 3 -13.41 -12.15 0.68
CA ASN A 3 -13.72 -10.73 0.43
C ASN A 3 -12.46 -9.82 0.49
N CYS A 4 -11.26 -10.38 0.57
CA CYS A 4 -10.01 -9.64 0.75
C CYS A 4 -9.48 -9.01 -0.56
N THR A 5 -9.89 -9.51 -1.72
CA THR A 5 -9.33 -9.11 -3.03
C THR A 5 -9.64 -7.67 -3.46
N PRO A 6 -10.85 -7.11 -3.28
CA PRO A 6 -11.13 -5.72 -3.68
C PRO A 6 -10.46 -4.69 -2.77
N ASN A 7 -10.42 -4.97 -1.46
CA ASN A 7 -9.81 -4.07 -0.47
C ASN A 7 -8.29 -3.98 -0.67
N LEU A 8 -7.63 -5.12 -0.94
CA LEU A 8 -6.20 -5.15 -1.18
C LEU A 8 -5.79 -4.30 -2.40
N VAL A 9 -6.54 -4.39 -3.51
CA VAL A 9 -6.26 -3.60 -4.72
C VAL A 9 -6.43 -2.10 -4.48
N ALA A 10 -7.45 -1.69 -3.73
CA ALA A 10 -7.64 -0.28 -3.38
C ALA A 10 -6.48 0.26 -2.53
N TRP A 11 -6.06 -0.49 -1.51
CA TRP A 11 -4.94 -0.08 -0.65
C TRP A 11 -3.59 -0.12 -1.37
N LEU A 12 -3.40 -1.01 -2.35
CA LEU A 12 -2.21 -1.00 -3.22
C LEU A 12 -2.07 0.29 -4.04
N VAL A 13 -3.18 0.90 -4.46
CA VAL A 13 -3.14 2.20 -5.15
C VAL A 13 -2.63 3.29 -4.21
N GLU A 14 -3.11 3.34 -2.98
CA GLU A 14 -2.66 4.32 -1.99
C GLU A 14 -1.19 4.07 -1.59
N TYR A 15 -0.78 2.80 -1.43
CA TYR A 15 0.62 2.44 -1.17
C TYR A 15 1.56 2.88 -2.29
N ARG A 16 1.14 2.76 -3.56
CA ARG A 16 1.94 3.25 -4.69
C ARG A 16 2.08 4.78 -4.68
N LYS A 17 1.03 5.51 -4.28
CA LYS A 17 1.14 6.96 -4.09
C LYS A 17 2.11 7.30 -2.96
N TYR A 18 2.08 6.56 -1.85
CA TYR A 18 3.06 6.69 -0.79
C TYR A 18 4.49 6.51 -1.31
N LEU A 19 4.75 5.47 -2.10
CA LEU A 19 6.07 5.24 -2.70
C LEU A 19 6.51 6.39 -3.63
N ILE A 20 5.59 6.98 -4.39
CA ILE A 20 5.86 8.15 -5.22
C ILE A 20 6.25 9.35 -4.34
N LEU A 21 5.46 9.66 -3.31
CA LEU A 21 5.76 10.76 -2.38
C LEU A 21 7.13 10.59 -1.70
N VAL A 22 7.48 9.37 -1.31
CA VAL A 22 8.81 9.05 -0.76
C VAL A 22 9.91 9.28 -1.80
N ALA A 23 9.69 8.87 -3.06
CA ALA A 23 10.65 9.06 -4.14
C ALA A 23 10.83 10.54 -4.52
N ASP A 24 9.77 11.34 -4.44
CA ASP A 24 9.79 12.80 -4.65
C ASP A 24 10.36 13.58 -3.46
N GLY A 25 10.60 12.92 -2.31
CA GLY A 25 11.14 13.53 -1.09
C GLY A 25 10.09 14.32 -0.29
N ALA A 26 8.80 14.16 -0.60
CA ALA A 26 7.68 14.76 0.12
C ALA A 26 7.41 13.99 1.43
N ASN A 27 8.39 13.99 2.34
CA ASN A 27 8.40 13.15 3.54
C ASN A 27 7.21 13.41 4.49
N ASP A 28 6.79 14.67 4.63
CA ASP A 28 5.66 15.02 5.50
C ASP A 28 4.34 14.48 4.95
N GLU A 29 4.10 14.63 3.64
CA GLU A 29 2.92 14.08 2.95
C GLU A 29 2.94 12.55 2.94
N ALA A 30 4.12 11.95 2.73
CA ALA A 30 4.31 10.51 2.79
C ALA A 30 4.03 9.95 4.19
N ALA A 31 4.46 10.65 5.25
CA ALA A 31 4.21 10.24 6.63
C ALA A 31 2.72 10.30 6.98
N LEU A 32 2.01 11.35 6.55
CA LEU A 32 0.57 11.47 6.72
C LEU A 32 -0.16 10.35 5.99
N LEU A 33 0.14 10.15 4.70
CA LEU A 33 -0.51 9.11 3.90
C LEU A 33 -0.23 7.70 4.45
N LYS A 34 0.99 7.45 4.93
CA LYS A 34 1.34 6.19 5.59
C LYS A 34 0.44 5.91 6.79
N GLN A 35 0.22 6.91 7.64
CA GLN A 35 -0.65 6.77 8.81
C GLN A 35 -2.09 6.44 8.40
N GLU A 36 -2.64 7.16 7.41
CA GLU A 36 -4.00 6.91 6.90
C GLU A 36 -4.15 5.49 6.33
N ILE A 37 -3.13 5.01 5.62
CA ILE A 37 -3.08 3.63 5.11
C ILE A 37 -3.04 2.63 6.27
N GLU A 38 -2.13 2.81 7.25
CA GLU A 38 -2.01 1.89 8.39
C GLU A 38 -3.29 1.80 9.22
N GLU A 39 -3.98 2.93 9.42
CA GLU A 39 -5.30 2.95 10.06
C GLU A 39 -6.33 2.19 9.22
N GLY A 40 -6.40 2.48 7.92
CA GLY A 40 -7.31 1.84 6.97
C GLY A 40 -7.15 0.33 6.84
N LEU A 41 -5.89 -0.15 6.83
CA LEU A 41 -5.55 -1.57 6.75
C LEU A 41 -6.07 -2.35 7.96
N ASN A 42 -5.96 -1.77 9.17
CA ASN A 42 -6.46 -2.41 10.39
C ASN A 42 -7.98 -2.66 10.33
N TRP A 43 -8.76 -1.81 9.67
CA TRP A 43 -10.22 -1.99 9.52
C TRP A 43 -10.60 -3.14 8.60
N VAL A 44 -9.73 -3.52 7.66
CA VAL A 44 -9.98 -4.56 6.66
C VAL A 44 -9.15 -5.81 6.88
N GLU A 45 -8.56 -5.95 8.08
CA GLU A 45 -7.73 -7.08 8.48
C GLU A 45 -6.54 -7.33 7.52
N LEU A 46 -6.00 -6.26 6.94
CA LEU A 46 -4.77 -6.29 6.15
C LEU A 46 -3.62 -5.68 6.95
N SER A 47 -2.40 -6.01 6.53
CA SER A 47 -1.18 -5.47 7.09
C SER A 47 -0.35 -4.75 6.02
N TRP A 48 0.58 -3.91 6.46
CA TRP A 48 1.53 -3.26 5.57
C TRP A 48 2.34 -4.27 4.74
N ALA A 49 2.69 -5.41 5.36
CA ALA A 49 3.40 -6.50 4.70
C ALA A 49 2.59 -7.13 3.55
N ASP A 50 1.25 -7.15 3.64
CA ASP A 50 0.39 -7.62 2.55
C ASP A 50 0.46 -6.67 1.34
N LEU A 51 0.60 -5.36 1.59
CA LEU A 51 0.79 -4.37 0.53
C LEU A 51 2.17 -4.50 -0.12
N GLU A 52 3.22 -4.67 0.69
CA GLU A 52 4.59 -4.90 0.18
C GLU A 52 4.65 -6.16 -0.67
N PHE A 53 4.14 -7.28 -0.14
CA PHE A 53 4.10 -8.56 -0.84
C PHE A 53 3.31 -8.50 -2.15
N ALA A 54 2.13 -7.86 -2.13
CA ALA A 54 1.29 -7.76 -3.31
C ALA A 54 1.85 -6.77 -4.33
N ASN A 55 2.53 -5.70 -3.90
CA ASN A 55 3.24 -4.79 -4.80
C ASN A 55 4.41 -5.49 -5.50
N ASP A 56 5.22 -6.26 -4.77
CA ASP A 56 6.32 -7.02 -5.35
C ASP A 56 5.82 -8.13 -6.28
N SER A 57 4.70 -8.77 -5.94
CA SER A 57 4.06 -9.78 -6.79
C SER A 57 3.43 -9.21 -8.07
N ASP A 58 3.03 -7.94 -8.07
CA ASP A 58 2.49 -7.23 -9.24
C ASP A 58 3.60 -6.65 -10.14
N GLN A 59 4.85 -6.58 -9.68
CA GLN A 59 5.96 -6.17 -10.53
C GLN A 59 6.35 -7.29 -11.49
N PRO A 60 6.30 -7.07 -12.82
CA PRO A 60 6.77 -8.06 -13.78
C PRO A 60 8.29 -8.21 -13.61
N LEU A 61 8.71 -9.34 -13.05
CA LEU A 61 10.08 -9.89 -13.00
C LEU A 61 11.17 -8.85 -13.34
N ARG A 62 11.63 -8.09 -12.35
CA ARG A 62 12.94 -7.41 -12.45
C ARG A 62 14.01 -8.48 -12.33
N HIS A 63 14.41 -9.02 -13.47
CA HIS A 63 15.49 -10.00 -13.65
C HIS A 63 16.84 -9.31 -13.88
#